data_AF-K6VUF1-F1
#
_entry.id   AF-K6VUF1-F1
#
_cell.length_a   1.000
_cell.length_b   1.000
_cell.length_c   1.000
_cell.angle_alpha   90.00
_cell.angle_beta   90.00
_cell.angle_gamma   90.00
#
_symmetry.space_group_name_H-M   'P 1'
#
loop_
_entity.id
_entity.type
_entity.pdbx_description
1 polymer ?
#
loop_
_entity_poly.entity_id
_entity_poly.type
_entity_poly.pdbx_seq_one_letter_code
_entity_poly.pdbx_strand_id
1 'polypeptide(L)'
;MPDAPVNQEPPPADVFGERGAHVPAPATVHDALPDTLLRRVKQYSGRLATEAVHSMQDQLPYFGDLDAAQRASVQLVVQTAVVNFVEWIQDPEGNVKFTVQAFQVVPQDLARRITLLQTVEMVRVAMEFFEKWLPLLARNDAQLRALTESVLRYGREIGFAAASIYASAAESRGAWDSRLEALVVDAVVRGDTGPQLLSRAAALNWDSDAPATVI
;
A
#
# COMPACT_ATOMS: atom_id res chain seq x y z
N MET A 1 -41.73 -23.19 6.04
CA MET A 1 -40.40 -22.75 6.52
C MET A 1 -39.73 -22.02 5.37
N PRO A 2 -39.63 -20.69 5.39
CA PRO A 2 -38.76 -19.97 4.49
C PRO A 2 -37.38 -19.77 5.16
N ASP A 3 -36.32 -20.09 4.43
CA ASP A 3 -34.93 -19.84 4.83
C ASP A 3 -34.67 -18.32 4.96
N ALA A 4 -34.00 -17.94 6.05
CA ALA A 4 -33.55 -16.57 6.28
C ALA A 4 -32.37 -16.25 5.35
N PRO A 5 -32.33 -15.04 4.73
CA PRO A 5 -31.19 -14.66 3.92
C PRO A 5 -29.97 -14.41 4.82
N VAL A 6 -28.86 -15.08 4.49
CA VAL A 6 -27.53 -14.81 5.03
C VAL A 6 -27.19 -13.35 4.76
N ASN A 7 -27.02 -12.56 5.83
CA ASN A 7 -26.44 -11.22 5.76
C ASN A 7 -25.00 -11.34 5.24
N GLN A 8 -24.83 -11.23 3.92
CA GLN A 8 -23.54 -10.98 3.31
C GLN A 8 -23.25 -9.49 3.52
N GLU A 9 -22.31 -9.20 4.42
CA GLU A 9 -21.75 -7.86 4.56
C GLU A 9 -21.21 -7.44 3.18
N PRO A 10 -21.64 -6.30 2.63
CA PRO A 10 -21.17 -5.89 1.31
C PRO A 10 -19.64 -5.76 1.37
N PRO A 11 -18.91 -6.19 0.33
CA PRO A 11 -17.47 -5.96 0.27
C PRO A 11 -17.21 -4.46 0.48
N PRO A 12 -16.13 -4.07 1.18
CA PRO A 12 -15.85 -2.67 1.41
C PRO A 12 -15.91 -1.96 0.06
N ALA A 13 -16.80 -0.96 -0.05
CA ALA A 13 -16.94 -0.16 -1.24
C ALA A 13 -15.55 0.32 -1.65
N ASP A 14 -15.24 0.25 -2.95
CA ASP A 14 -13.99 0.74 -3.51
C ASP A 14 -13.89 2.24 -3.18
N VAL A 15 -13.27 2.55 -2.04
CA VAL A 15 -13.14 3.91 -1.49
C VAL A 15 -12.39 4.82 -2.47
N PHE A 16 -11.78 4.22 -3.50
CA PHE A 16 -10.90 4.83 -4.47
C PHE A 16 -11.45 4.79 -5.89
N GLY A 17 -12.64 4.20 -6.10
CA GLY A 17 -13.24 3.93 -7.43
C GLY A 17 -13.45 5.16 -8.32
N GLU A 18 -13.44 6.37 -7.75
CA GLU A 18 -13.60 7.64 -8.50
C GLU A 18 -12.54 8.72 -8.18
N ARG A 19 -11.59 8.45 -7.27
CA ARG A 19 -10.59 9.44 -6.80
C ARG A 19 -9.17 8.86 -6.70
N GLY A 20 -8.79 7.98 -7.62
CA GLY A 20 -7.37 7.75 -7.87
C GLY A 20 -6.72 9.09 -8.23
N ALA A 21 -5.64 9.48 -7.54
CA ALA A 21 -4.93 10.71 -7.88
C ALA A 21 -4.60 10.66 -9.39
N HIS A 22 -5.16 11.59 -10.17
CA HIS A 22 -4.79 11.73 -11.57
C HIS A 22 -3.37 12.30 -11.61
N VAL A 23 -2.41 11.44 -11.93
CA VAL A 23 -0.99 11.79 -11.91
C VAL A 23 -0.54 11.80 -13.36
N PRO A 24 -0.60 12.96 -14.03
CA PRO A 24 -0.12 13.05 -15.39
C PRO A 24 1.39 12.82 -15.42
N ALA A 25 1.86 12.08 -16.41
CA ALA A 25 3.27 11.97 -16.69
C ALA A 25 3.84 13.36 -17.08
N PRO A 26 5.16 13.58 -16.95
CA PRO A 26 5.77 14.85 -17.36
C PRO A 26 5.41 15.20 -18.81
N ALA A 27 5.06 16.47 -19.07
CA ALA A 27 4.56 16.91 -20.38
C ALA A 27 5.53 16.62 -21.55
N THR A 28 6.83 16.50 -21.28
CA THR A 28 7.88 16.23 -22.27
C THR A 28 8.37 14.79 -22.27
N VAL A 29 7.72 13.90 -21.49
CA VAL A 29 8.20 12.53 -21.30
C VAL A 29 8.19 11.73 -22.60
N HIS A 30 7.21 11.94 -23.48
CA HIS A 30 7.10 11.25 -24.76
C HIS A 30 8.15 11.71 -25.76
N ASP A 31 8.46 13.00 -25.79
CA ASP A 31 9.48 13.55 -26.66
C ASP A 31 10.88 13.06 -26.25
N ALA A 32 11.09 12.87 -24.95
CA ALA A 32 12.37 12.45 -24.40
C ALA A 32 12.56 10.92 -24.42
N LEU A 33 11.50 10.13 -24.17
CA LEU A 33 11.59 8.68 -23.98
C LEU A 33 11.00 7.93 -25.18
N PRO A 34 11.84 7.40 -26.08
CA PRO A 34 11.34 6.66 -27.24
C PRO A 34 10.72 5.31 -26.82
N ASP A 35 9.67 4.87 -27.51
CA ASP A 35 9.00 3.59 -27.22
C ASP A 35 9.97 2.39 -27.21
N THR A 36 11.05 2.45 -28.00
CA THR A 36 12.07 1.41 -28.02
C THR A 36 12.80 1.27 -26.69
N LEU A 37 13.01 2.37 -25.98
CA LEU A 37 13.57 2.38 -24.62
C LEU A 37 12.54 1.78 -23.65
N LEU A 38 11.30 2.23 -23.71
CA LEU A 38 10.22 1.77 -22.82
C LEU A 38 9.94 0.27 -22.99
N ARG A 39 9.87 -0.23 -24.22
CA ARG A 39 9.76 -1.67 -24.52
C ARG A 39 10.95 -2.46 -23.95
N ARG A 40 12.16 -1.91 -24.03
CA ARG A 40 13.35 -2.53 -23.46
C ARG A 40 13.26 -2.63 -21.93
N VAL A 41 12.85 -1.56 -21.25
CA VAL A 41 12.63 -1.57 -19.80
C VAL A 41 11.61 -2.65 -19.42
N LYS A 42 10.47 -2.71 -20.13
CA LYS A 42 9.44 -3.74 -19.93
C LYS A 42 9.98 -5.16 -20.14
N GLN A 43 10.79 -5.39 -21.17
CA GLN A 43 11.43 -6.68 -21.45
C GLN A 43 12.43 -7.12 -20.36
N TYR A 44 13.18 -6.18 -19.80
CA TYR A 44 14.15 -6.47 -18.72
C TYR A 44 13.56 -6.40 -17.31
N SER A 45 12.25 -6.15 -17.16
CA SER A 45 11.56 -6.01 -15.86
C SER A 45 11.84 -7.15 -14.88
N GLY A 46 11.86 -8.40 -15.34
CA GLY A 46 12.16 -9.55 -14.48
C GLY A 46 13.59 -9.55 -13.93
N ARG A 47 14.57 -9.14 -14.75
CA ARG A 47 15.96 -8.97 -14.29
C ARG A 47 16.04 -7.82 -13.30
N LEU A 48 15.40 -6.70 -13.58
CA LEU A 48 15.38 -5.55 -12.67
C LEU A 48 14.77 -5.89 -11.32
N ALA A 49 13.69 -6.67 -11.31
CA ALA A 49 13.09 -7.15 -10.08
C ALA A 49 14.04 -8.07 -9.30
N THR A 50 14.80 -8.92 -9.99
CA THR A 50 15.80 -9.79 -9.35
C THR A 50 16.90 -8.97 -8.67
N GLU A 51 17.45 -7.98 -9.37
CA GLU A 51 18.51 -7.11 -8.83
C GLU A 51 17.98 -6.22 -7.68
N ALA A 52 16.74 -5.72 -7.79
CA ALA A 52 16.10 -4.97 -6.72
C ALA A 52 15.91 -5.83 -5.46
N VAL A 53 15.49 -7.09 -5.61
CA VAL A 53 15.37 -8.05 -4.50
C VAL A 53 16.73 -8.38 -3.91
N HIS A 54 17.78 -8.49 -4.72
CA HIS A 54 19.15 -8.63 -4.21
C HIS A 54 19.56 -7.40 -3.37
N SER A 55 19.26 -6.20 -3.85
CA SER A 55 19.48 -4.97 -3.10
C SER A 55 18.72 -4.94 -1.76
N MET A 56 17.52 -5.53 -1.69
CA MET A 56 16.79 -5.72 -0.42
C MET A 56 17.48 -6.73 0.49
N GLN A 57 17.97 -7.85 -0.03
CA GLN A 57 18.73 -8.85 0.74
C GLN A 57 19.99 -8.25 1.37
N ASP A 58 20.69 -7.38 0.65
CA ASP A 58 21.92 -6.75 1.12
C ASP A 58 21.67 -5.70 2.22
N GLN A 59 20.52 -5.01 2.16
CA GLN A 59 20.26 -3.82 2.98
C GLN A 59 19.28 -4.05 4.14
N LEU A 60 18.43 -5.08 4.06
CA LEU A 60 17.36 -5.33 5.01
C LEU A 60 17.63 -6.65 5.75
N PRO A 61 18.10 -6.63 7.01
CA PRO A 61 18.51 -7.83 7.74
C PRO A 61 17.44 -8.92 7.83
N TYR A 62 16.17 -8.53 8.00
CA TYR A 62 15.04 -9.48 8.08
C TYR A 62 14.69 -10.12 6.74
N PHE A 63 15.17 -9.58 5.62
CA PHE A 63 14.79 -10.10 4.30
C PHE A 63 15.36 -11.49 4.07
N GLY A 64 16.51 -11.81 4.70
CA GLY A 64 17.08 -13.15 4.71
C GLY A 64 16.20 -14.21 5.40
N ASP A 65 15.34 -13.78 6.32
CA ASP A 65 14.42 -14.67 7.05
C ASP A 65 13.16 -15.01 6.24
N LEU A 66 12.94 -14.34 5.09
CA LEU A 66 11.83 -14.63 4.21
C LEU A 66 12.02 -15.98 3.51
N ASP A 67 10.95 -16.78 3.50
CA ASP A 67 10.93 -18.03 2.76
C ASP A 67 10.98 -17.78 1.23
N ALA A 68 11.15 -18.85 0.46
CA ALA A 68 11.28 -18.74 -0.99
C ALA A 68 9.99 -18.22 -1.66
N ALA A 69 8.81 -18.56 -1.13
CA ALA A 69 7.53 -18.14 -1.69
C ALA A 69 7.29 -16.64 -1.44
N GLN A 70 7.68 -16.15 -0.28
CA GLN A 70 7.63 -14.74 0.07
C GLN A 70 8.58 -13.91 -0.80
N ARG A 71 9.83 -14.36 -0.97
CA ARG A 71 10.80 -13.68 -1.83
C ARG A 71 10.35 -13.63 -3.29
N ALA A 72 9.78 -14.74 -3.80
CA ALA A 72 9.19 -14.79 -5.13
C ALA A 72 8.00 -13.82 -5.27
N SER A 73 7.16 -13.72 -4.24
CA SER A 73 6.04 -12.78 -4.20
C SER A 73 6.52 -11.33 -4.24
N VAL A 74 7.54 -10.96 -3.47
CA VAL A 74 8.16 -9.63 -3.53
C VAL A 74 8.70 -9.35 -4.93
N GLN A 75 9.43 -10.29 -5.52
CA GLN A 75 9.98 -10.14 -6.87
C GLN A 75 8.88 -9.88 -7.91
N LEU A 76 7.76 -10.61 -7.83
CA LEU A 76 6.62 -10.42 -8.74
C LEU A 76 6.01 -9.01 -8.59
N VAL A 77 5.85 -8.53 -7.35
CA VAL A 77 5.33 -7.19 -7.08
C VAL A 77 6.27 -6.13 -7.68
N VAL A 78 7.58 -6.26 -7.49
CA VAL A 78 8.56 -5.32 -8.06
C VAL A 78 8.53 -5.36 -9.59
N GLN A 79 8.47 -6.55 -10.19
CA GLN A 79 8.38 -6.69 -11.65
C GLN A 79 7.12 -6.00 -12.19
N THR A 80 5.99 -6.23 -11.54
CA THR A 80 4.70 -5.63 -11.90
C THR A 80 4.79 -4.10 -11.80
N ALA A 81 5.41 -3.57 -10.75
CA ALA A 81 5.61 -2.14 -10.59
C ALA A 81 6.42 -1.52 -11.73
N VAL A 82 7.44 -2.21 -12.25
CA VAL A 82 8.23 -1.75 -13.41
C VAL A 82 7.40 -1.74 -14.70
N VAL A 83 6.62 -2.80 -14.93
CA VAL A 83 5.73 -2.89 -16.11
C VAL A 83 4.71 -1.76 -16.08
N ASN A 84 4.07 -1.58 -14.92
CA ASN A 84 3.08 -0.56 -14.71
C ASN A 84 3.67 0.85 -14.88
N PHE A 85 4.89 1.11 -14.37
CA PHE A 85 5.59 2.37 -14.60
C PHE A 85 5.78 2.69 -16.09
N VAL A 86 6.14 1.69 -16.89
CA VAL A 86 6.29 1.85 -18.34
C VAL A 86 4.96 2.16 -19.02
N GLU A 87 3.88 1.49 -18.61
CA GLU A 87 2.53 1.73 -19.11
C GLU A 87 2.03 3.13 -18.75
N TRP A 88 2.30 3.59 -17.52
CA TRP A 88 2.01 4.95 -17.08
C TRP A 88 2.69 6.02 -17.94
N ILE A 89 3.95 5.81 -18.34
CA ILE A 89 4.65 6.73 -19.24
C ILE A 89 4.00 6.74 -20.63
N GLN A 90 3.44 5.62 -21.10
CA GLN A 90 2.84 5.50 -22.43
C GLN A 90 1.42 6.07 -22.50
N ASP A 91 0.73 6.20 -21.37
CA ASP A 91 -0.64 6.74 -21.28
C ASP A 91 -0.76 7.77 -20.14
N PRO A 92 -0.37 9.05 -20.38
CA PRO A 92 -0.39 10.08 -19.33
C PRO A 92 -1.77 10.66 -19.05
N GLU A 93 -2.68 10.62 -20.03
CA GLU A 93 -4.05 11.13 -19.88
C GLU A 93 -4.99 10.06 -19.28
N GLY A 94 -4.72 8.78 -19.50
CA GLY A 94 -5.59 7.68 -19.11
C GLY A 94 -5.40 7.24 -17.67
N ASN A 95 -6.47 7.40 -16.87
CA ASN A 95 -7.10 6.46 -15.93
C ASN A 95 -6.35 5.21 -15.41
N VAL A 96 -5.03 5.19 -15.30
CA VAL A 96 -4.36 4.06 -14.69
C VAL A 96 -4.66 4.13 -13.20
N LYS A 97 -5.46 3.18 -12.73
CA LYS A 97 -5.97 3.01 -11.36
C LYS A 97 -4.83 2.74 -10.37
N PHE A 98 -3.90 3.67 -10.27
CA PHE A 98 -2.55 3.38 -9.79
C PHE A 98 -2.42 3.26 -8.30
N THR A 99 -3.38 3.77 -7.55
CA THR A 99 -3.09 4.11 -6.16
C THR A 99 -3.51 3.04 -5.16
N VAL A 100 -4.19 1.98 -5.57
CA VAL A 100 -4.58 0.89 -4.65
C VAL A 100 -4.48 -0.49 -5.27
N GLN A 101 -4.74 -0.65 -6.57
CA GLN A 101 -4.75 -1.97 -7.21
C GLN A 101 -3.36 -2.64 -7.23
N ALA A 102 -2.28 -1.89 -7.41
CA ALA A 102 -0.92 -2.45 -7.36
C ALA A 102 -0.58 -3.08 -5.99
N PHE A 103 -1.19 -2.57 -4.90
CA PHE A 103 -1.07 -3.15 -3.57
C PHE A 103 -2.17 -4.19 -3.27
N GLN A 104 -3.30 -4.18 -3.98
CA GLN A 104 -4.34 -5.22 -3.88
C GLN A 104 -3.93 -6.56 -4.51
N VAL A 105 -2.91 -6.56 -5.38
CA VAL A 105 -2.30 -7.79 -5.92
C VAL A 105 -1.21 -8.35 -5.00
N VAL A 106 -0.94 -7.74 -3.84
CA VAL A 106 -0.02 -8.32 -2.86
C VAL A 106 -0.54 -9.72 -2.49
N PRO A 107 0.23 -10.80 -2.77
CA PRO A 107 -0.22 -12.15 -2.48
C PRO A 107 -0.60 -12.26 -1.00
N GLN A 108 -1.72 -12.92 -0.70
CA GLN A 108 -2.21 -13.11 0.68
C GLN A 108 -1.13 -13.73 1.60
N ASP A 109 -0.24 -14.53 1.01
CA ASP A 109 0.89 -15.14 1.70
C ASP A 109 1.94 -14.11 2.17
N LEU A 110 2.10 -12.99 1.46
CA LEU A 110 2.98 -11.89 1.84
C LEU A 110 2.40 -11.08 3.00
N ALA A 111 1.09 -10.79 2.95
CA ALA A 111 0.39 -9.98 3.94
C ALA A 111 0.35 -10.62 5.34
N ARG A 112 0.51 -11.94 5.44
CA ARG A 112 0.44 -12.67 6.72
C ARG A 112 1.67 -12.56 7.61
N ARG A 113 2.83 -12.19 7.06
CA ARG A 113 4.11 -12.24 7.79
C ARG A 113 4.99 -11.01 7.61
N ILE A 114 4.67 -10.15 6.65
CA ILE A 114 5.38 -8.89 6.45
C ILE A 114 4.58 -7.77 7.11
N THR A 115 5.25 -7.08 8.03
CA THR A 115 4.66 -5.91 8.68
C THR A 115 4.59 -4.73 7.71
N LEU A 116 3.69 -3.78 7.95
CA LEU A 116 3.61 -2.55 7.15
C LEU A 116 4.93 -1.77 7.15
N LEU A 117 5.67 -1.77 8.27
CA LEU A 117 6.99 -1.14 8.36
C LEU A 117 7.97 -1.77 7.37
N GLN A 118 8.05 -3.11 7.36
CA GLN A 118 8.91 -3.84 6.44
C GLN A 118 8.51 -3.58 4.98
N THR A 119 7.21 -3.47 4.68
CA THR A 119 6.74 -3.07 3.35
C THR A 119 7.28 -1.71 2.92
N VAL A 120 7.23 -0.70 3.79
CA VAL A 120 7.76 0.64 3.50
C VAL A 120 9.28 0.61 3.30
N GLU A 121 10.01 -0.14 4.12
CA GLU A 121 11.46 -0.30 3.98
C GLU A 121 11.85 -0.97 2.64
N MET A 122 11.14 -2.03 2.24
CA MET A 122 11.35 -2.66 0.94
C MET A 122 11.06 -1.70 -0.22
N VAL A 123 9.96 -0.94 -0.16
CA VAL A 123 9.66 0.09 -1.17
C VAL A 123 10.78 1.12 -1.25
N ARG A 124 11.30 1.59 -0.11
CA ARG A 124 12.42 2.53 -0.07
C ARG A 124 13.66 1.95 -0.76
N VAL A 125 14.07 0.73 -0.41
CA VAL A 125 15.24 0.10 -1.02
C VAL A 125 15.06 -0.14 -2.52
N ALA A 126 13.86 -0.52 -2.97
CA ALA A 126 13.55 -0.65 -4.38
C ALA A 126 13.71 0.69 -5.13
N MET A 127 13.19 1.78 -4.56
CA MET A 127 13.32 3.12 -5.13
C MET A 127 14.79 3.55 -5.22
N GLU A 128 15.56 3.37 -4.16
CA GLU A 128 17.01 3.67 -4.14
C GLU A 128 17.78 2.84 -5.19
N PHE A 129 17.39 1.58 -5.42
CA PHE A 129 17.93 0.77 -6.49
C PHE A 129 17.61 1.35 -7.87
N PHE A 130 16.34 1.69 -8.13
CA PHE A 130 15.94 2.22 -9.43
C PHE A 130 16.61 3.55 -9.72
N GLU A 131 16.73 4.46 -8.75
CA GLU A 131 17.44 5.74 -8.90
C GLU A 131 18.89 5.55 -9.37
N LYS A 132 19.62 4.58 -8.78
CA LYS A 132 20.99 4.25 -9.20
C LYS A 132 21.05 3.63 -10.60
N TRP A 133 19.97 3.00 -11.04
CA TRP A 133 19.90 2.31 -12.31
C TRP A 133 19.52 3.23 -13.50
N LEU A 134 18.79 4.33 -13.27
CA LEU A 134 18.38 5.25 -14.34
C LEU A 134 19.53 5.80 -15.22
N PRO A 135 20.70 6.18 -14.67
CA PRO A 135 21.83 6.63 -15.49
C PRO A 135 22.32 5.58 -16.50
N LEU A 136 22.14 4.29 -16.20
CA LEU A 136 22.55 3.18 -17.07
C LEU A 136 21.59 2.99 -18.26
N LEU A 137 20.36 3.50 -18.15
CA LEU A 137 19.36 3.45 -19.21
C LEU A 137 19.47 4.60 -20.20
N ALA A 138 19.74 5.79 -19.67
CA ALA A 138 19.71 7.02 -20.45
C ALA A 138 20.88 7.08 -21.43
N ARG A 139 20.61 7.47 -22.68
CA ARG A 139 21.65 7.70 -23.69
C ARG A 139 22.11 9.16 -23.76
N ASN A 140 21.36 10.07 -23.14
CA ASN A 140 21.64 11.50 -23.10
C ASN A 140 20.97 12.15 -21.88
N ASP A 141 21.33 13.39 -21.59
CA ASP A 141 20.82 14.12 -20.43
C ASP A 141 19.31 14.39 -20.49
N ALA A 142 18.73 14.52 -21.68
CA ALA A 142 17.29 14.71 -21.82
C ALA A 142 16.52 13.46 -21.38
N GLN A 143 16.98 12.28 -21.80
CA GLN A 143 16.45 10.99 -21.36
C GLN A 143 16.64 10.78 -19.86
N LEU A 144 17.83 11.11 -19.33
CA LEU A 144 18.09 10.98 -17.91
C LEU A 144 17.15 11.86 -17.09
N ARG A 145 17.01 13.14 -17.45
CA ARG A 145 16.09 14.06 -16.78
C ARG A 145 14.65 13.56 -16.82
N ALA A 146 14.17 13.13 -17.99
CA ALA A 146 12.81 12.61 -18.13
C ALA A 146 12.57 11.32 -17.32
N LEU A 147 13.52 10.38 -17.33
CA LEU A 147 13.45 9.16 -16.52
C LEU A 147 13.44 9.47 -15.02
N THR A 148 14.33 10.35 -14.56
CA THR A 148 14.41 10.76 -13.15
C THR A 148 13.14 11.45 -12.71
N GLU A 149 12.62 12.40 -13.50
CA GLU A 149 11.36 13.08 -13.17
C GLU A 149 10.19 12.09 -13.11
N SER A 150 10.09 11.19 -14.07
CA SER A 150 9.06 10.14 -14.10
C SER A 150 9.14 9.23 -12.88
N VAL A 151 10.32 8.73 -12.52
CA VAL A 151 10.50 7.86 -11.35
C VAL A 151 10.16 8.59 -10.06
N LEU A 152 10.57 9.85 -9.89
CA LEU A 152 10.26 10.63 -8.69
C LEU A 152 8.75 10.90 -8.56
N ARG A 153 8.06 11.20 -9.67
CA ARG A 153 6.61 11.38 -9.68
C ARG A 153 5.91 10.08 -9.32
N TYR A 154 6.25 8.99 -10.00
CA TYR A 154 5.65 7.67 -9.76
C TYR A 154 5.91 7.15 -8.33
N GLY A 155 7.14 7.30 -7.85
CA GLY A 155 7.55 6.92 -6.50
C GLY A 155 6.81 7.69 -5.40
N ARG A 156 6.52 8.98 -5.61
CA ARG A 156 5.70 9.77 -4.68
C ARG A 156 4.29 9.21 -4.55
N GLU A 157 3.67 8.78 -5.65
CA GLU A 157 2.32 8.20 -5.62
C GLU A 157 2.30 6.84 -4.91
N ILE A 158 3.34 6.01 -5.12
CA ILE A 158 3.53 4.79 -4.34
C ILE A 158 3.65 5.12 -2.84
N GLY A 159 4.40 6.17 -2.50
CA GLY A 159 4.54 6.65 -1.13
C GLY A 159 3.21 7.09 -0.51
N PHE A 160 2.39 7.85 -1.25
CA PHE A 160 1.06 8.25 -0.78
C PHE A 160 0.11 7.07 -0.64
N ALA A 161 0.14 6.11 -1.57
CA ALA A 161 -0.63 4.88 -1.45
C ALA A 161 -0.26 4.11 -0.16
N ALA A 162 1.03 3.97 0.14
CA ALA A 162 1.50 3.36 1.37
C ALA A 162 1.07 4.16 2.62
N ALA A 163 1.13 5.49 2.57
CA ALA A 163 0.68 6.36 3.65
C ALA A 163 -0.84 6.24 3.90
N SER A 164 -1.65 6.10 2.85
CA SER A 164 -3.10 5.88 2.96
C SER A 164 -3.44 4.57 3.67
N ILE A 165 -2.68 3.50 3.44
CA ILE A 165 -2.84 2.23 4.18
C ILE A 165 -2.59 2.45 5.68
N TYR A 166 -1.54 3.21 6.03
CA TYR A 166 -1.25 3.55 7.42
C TYR A 166 -2.36 4.42 8.04
N ALA A 167 -2.82 5.45 7.32
CA ALA A 167 -3.92 6.31 7.77
C ALA A 167 -5.19 5.49 8.02
N SER A 168 -5.57 4.60 7.09
CA SER A 168 -6.73 3.73 7.24
C SER A 168 -6.61 2.80 8.46
N ALA A 169 -5.43 2.22 8.71
CA ALA A 169 -5.18 1.40 9.89
C ALA A 169 -5.21 2.19 11.22
N ALA A 170 -4.89 3.49 11.19
CA ALA A 170 -5.04 4.37 12.34
C ALA A 170 -6.51 4.76 12.57
N GLU A 171 -7.24 5.11 11.50
CA GLU A 171 -8.67 5.43 11.55
C GLU A 171 -9.52 4.24 12.01
N SER A 172 -9.22 3.03 11.55
CA SER A 172 -9.97 1.83 11.96
C SER A 172 -9.84 1.54 13.45
N ARG A 173 -8.69 1.84 14.06
CA ARG A 173 -8.49 1.72 15.51
C ARG A 173 -9.30 2.75 16.28
N GLY A 174 -9.26 4.01 15.86
CA GLY A 174 -10.10 5.06 16.48
C GLY A 174 -11.60 4.76 16.35
N ALA A 175 -12.05 4.24 15.20
CA ALA A 175 -13.44 3.84 15.00
C ALA A 175 -13.86 2.64 15.86
N TRP A 176 -12.93 1.73 16.17
CA TRP A 176 -13.19 0.62 17.09
C TRP A 176 -13.32 1.10 18.54
N ASP A 177 -12.44 2.00 18.98
CA ASP A 177 -12.50 2.62 20.31
C ASP A 177 -13.83 3.36 20.51
N SER A 178 -14.21 4.25 19.59
CA SER A 178 -15.48 5.00 19.69
C SER A 178 -16.71 4.10 19.72
N ARG A 179 -16.71 2.96 19.02
CA ARG A 179 -17.81 1.98 19.09
C ARG A 179 -17.86 1.29 20.45
N LEU A 180 -16.71 0.93 21.01
CA LEU A 180 -16.65 0.36 22.36
C LEU A 180 -17.11 1.37 23.41
N GLU A 181 -16.69 2.63 23.31
CA GLU A 181 -17.13 3.71 24.18
C GLU A 181 -18.65 3.89 24.13
N ALA A 182 -19.23 3.94 22.92
CA ALA A 182 -20.68 4.05 22.74
C ALA A 182 -21.44 2.86 23.35
N LEU A 183 -20.91 1.63 23.24
CA LEU A 183 -21.51 0.44 23.85
C LEU A 183 -21.41 0.45 25.38
N VAL A 184 -20.32 0.98 25.94
CA VAL A 184 -20.16 1.14 27.39
C VAL A 184 -21.11 2.22 27.90
N VAL A 185 -21.18 3.37 27.23
CA VAL A 185 -22.12 4.46 27.58
C VAL A 185 -23.58 3.99 27.50
N ASP A 186 -23.97 3.31 26.42
CA ASP A 186 -25.33 2.76 26.27
C ASP A 186 -25.68 1.76 27.37
N ALA A 187 -24.76 0.85 27.73
CA ALA A 187 -24.95 -0.09 28.82
C ALA A 187 -25.11 0.62 30.18
N VAL A 188 -24.29 1.64 30.47
CA VAL A 188 -24.41 2.47 31.69
C VAL A 188 -25.75 3.20 31.73
N VAL A 189 -26.18 3.80 30.61
CA VAL A 189 -27.47 4.51 30.51
C VAL A 189 -28.66 3.57 30.75
N ARG A 190 -28.56 2.30 30.31
CA ARG A 190 -29.57 1.27 30.57
C ARG A 190 -29.49 0.66 31.98
N GLY A 191 -28.48 1.00 32.77
CA GLY A 191 -28.23 0.42 34.09
C GLY A 191 -27.72 -1.02 34.05
N ASP A 192 -27.12 -1.43 32.93
CA ASP A 192 -26.58 -2.77 32.77
C ASP A 192 -25.33 -2.93 33.65
N THR A 193 -25.22 -4.03 34.40
CA THR A 193 -24.12 -4.27 35.36
C THR A 193 -23.39 -5.60 35.09
N GLY A 194 -23.61 -6.17 33.91
CA GLY A 194 -23.10 -7.48 33.55
C GLY A 194 -21.57 -7.52 33.34
N PRO A 195 -20.96 -8.72 33.38
CA PRO A 195 -19.51 -8.92 33.15
C PRO A 195 -19.01 -8.40 31.80
N GLN A 196 -19.90 -8.34 30.81
CA GLN A 196 -19.62 -7.79 29.47
C GLN A 196 -19.30 -6.29 29.52
N LEU A 197 -19.93 -5.52 30.41
CA LEU A 197 -19.63 -4.09 30.60
C LEU A 197 -18.22 -3.91 31.15
N LEU A 198 -17.89 -4.64 32.22
CA LEU A 198 -16.58 -4.59 32.88
C LEU A 198 -15.46 -4.99 31.90
N SER A 199 -15.68 -6.05 31.11
CA SER A 199 -14.71 -6.48 30.09
C SER A 199 -14.49 -5.45 28.99
N ARG A 200 -15.52 -4.68 28.60
CA ARG A 200 -15.42 -3.63 27.57
C ARG A 200 -14.77 -2.36 28.13
N ALA A 201 -15.12 -1.96 29.36
CA ALA A 201 -14.48 -0.85 30.06
C ALA A 201 -12.98 -1.11 30.27
N ALA A 202 -12.61 -2.33 30.69
CA ALA A 202 -11.21 -2.73 30.83
C ALA A 202 -10.46 -2.74 29.48
N ALA A 203 -11.12 -3.09 28.37
CA ALA A 203 -10.52 -3.03 27.03
C ALA A 203 -10.19 -1.60 26.57
N LEU A 204 -10.93 -0.60 27.07
CA LEU A 204 -10.64 0.84 26.90
C LEU A 204 -9.70 1.40 27.98
N ASN A 205 -9.21 0.54 28.87
CA ASN A 205 -8.40 0.91 30.03
C ASN A 205 -9.11 1.92 30.96
N TRP A 206 -10.44 1.85 31.03
CA TRP A 206 -11.27 2.62 31.96
C TRP A 206 -11.33 1.90 33.31
N ASP A 207 -11.29 2.67 34.39
CA ASP A 207 -11.45 2.14 35.73
C ASP A 207 -12.91 1.72 35.92
N SER A 208 -13.14 0.41 36.02
CA SER A 208 -14.47 -0.18 36.15
C SER A 208 -15.11 0.04 37.51
N ASP A 209 -14.31 0.38 38.53
CA ASP A 209 -14.78 0.61 39.89
C ASP A 209 -14.96 2.11 40.19
N ALA A 210 -14.58 2.99 39.26
CA ALA A 210 -14.76 4.43 39.39
C ALA A 210 -16.24 4.83 39.23
N PRO A 211 -16.76 5.77 40.05
CA PRO A 211 -18.12 6.27 39.89
C PRO A 211 -18.27 7.05 38.58
N ALA A 212 -19.24 6.66 37.74
CA ALA A 212 -19.59 7.39 36.52
C ALA A 212 -20.60 8.50 36.80
N THR A 213 -20.44 9.67 36.16
CA THR A 213 -21.38 10.80 36.24
C THR A 213 -21.90 11.15 34.85
N VAL A 214 -23.22 11.25 34.69
CA VAL A 214 -23.89 11.71 33.47
C VAL A 214 -24.25 13.19 33.67
N ILE A 215 -23.80 14.06 32.75
CA ILE A 215 -24.02 15.52 32.79
C ILE A 215 -25.02 15.90 31.71
#